data_AF-A0AAV4UW22-F1
#
_entry.id   AF-A0AAV4UW22-F1
#
_cell.length_a   1.000
_cell.length_b   1.000
_cell.length_c   1.000
_cell.angle_alpha   90.00
_cell.angle_beta   90.00
_cell.angle_gamma   90.00
#
_symmetry.space_group_name_H-M   'P 1'
#
loop_
_entity.id
_entity.type
_entity.pdbx_description
1 polymer ?
#
loop_
_entity_poly.entity_id
_entity_poly.type
_entity_poly.pdbx_seq_one_letter_code
_entity_poly.pdbx_strand_id
1 'polypeptide(L)'
;MSSPSAGKRRMDTDVIKLIETPYEGGVWKVRVDLPEKYPFKSPSIGFMNKIYHPNIDEVSGTVCLDVINQAWTALYDLSNIFESFLPQLLTYPNPIDPLNGDAAAMYLHKPEEYRKKVQEYVKKYATEEALREQEEDQSSSESSMSDFSDDETQDMEL
;
A
#
# COMPACT_ATOMS: atom_id res chain seq x y z
N MET A 1 9.32 -36.23 6.89
CA MET A 1 9.46 -34.83 7.33
C MET A 1 9.40 -33.98 6.06
N SER A 2 8.22 -33.50 5.68
CA SER A 2 8.05 -32.71 4.46
C SER A 2 8.60 -31.30 4.69
N SER A 3 9.51 -30.88 3.81
CA SER A 3 9.99 -29.51 3.78
C SER A 3 8.82 -28.57 3.47
N PRO A 4 8.71 -27.39 4.13
CA PRO A 4 7.73 -26.40 3.72
C PRO A 4 8.13 -25.88 2.34
N SER A 5 7.23 -26.06 1.37
CA SER A 5 7.26 -25.38 0.08
C SER A 5 7.47 -23.88 0.27
N ALA A 6 8.29 -23.26 -0.57
CA ALA A 6 8.55 -21.82 -0.62
C ALA A 6 7.27 -21.05 -0.99
N GLY A 7 6.34 -20.97 -0.04
CA GLY A 7 5.13 -20.18 -0.13
C GLY A 7 5.50 -18.72 -0.01
N LYS A 8 5.11 -17.93 -1.02
CA LYS A 8 5.01 -16.47 -0.94
C LYS A 8 4.45 -16.09 0.44
N ARG A 9 5.31 -15.51 1.29
CA ARG A 9 4.89 -14.90 2.57
C ARG A 9 4.21 -13.57 2.23
N ARG A 10 2.99 -13.66 1.75
CA ARG A 10 2.15 -12.50 1.42
C ARG A 10 1.02 -12.43 2.43
N MET A 11 0.65 -11.19 2.74
CA MET A 11 -0.61 -10.74 3.34
C MET A 11 -0.61 -10.55 4.85
N ASP A 12 -0.04 -9.43 5.29
CA ASP A 12 -0.67 -8.66 6.36
C ASP A 12 -1.28 -7.42 5.68
N THR A 13 -2.61 -7.34 5.70
CA THR A 13 -3.34 -6.15 5.26
C THR A 13 -4.09 -5.61 6.45
N ASP A 14 -3.55 -4.55 7.03
CA ASP A 14 -4.17 -3.82 8.11
C ASP A 14 -4.71 -2.48 7.63
N VAL A 15 -5.78 -2.06 8.31
CA VAL A 15 -6.45 -0.79 8.08
C VAL A 15 -5.90 0.24 9.03
N ILE A 16 -5.31 1.30 8.49
CA ILE A 16 -4.81 2.43 9.28
C ILE A 16 -5.89 3.49 9.38
N LYS A 17 -6.18 3.92 10.61
CA LYS A 17 -7.01 5.09 10.90
C LYS A 17 -6.13 6.15 11.56
N LEU A 18 -6.00 7.30 10.91
CA LEU A 18 -5.23 8.43 11.43
C LEU A 18 -6.16 9.47 12.04
N ILE A 19 -5.70 10.11 13.12
CA ILE A 19 -6.33 11.26 13.77
C ILE A 19 -5.36 12.43 13.73
N GLU A 20 -5.87 13.67 13.72
CA GLU A 20 -5.05 14.89 13.81
C GLU A 20 -4.04 15.10 12.67
N THR A 21 -4.29 14.50 11.50
CA THR A 21 -3.47 14.66 10.28
C THR A 21 -4.35 15.00 9.08
N PRO A 22 -3.79 15.51 7.95
CA PRO A 22 -4.56 15.68 6.71
C PRO A 22 -5.22 14.39 6.17
N TYR A 23 -4.76 13.24 6.65
CA TYR A 23 -5.22 11.89 6.28
C TYR A 23 -6.40 11.39 7.14
N GLU A 24 -6.88 12.20 8.09
CA GLU A 24 -7.95 11.82 9.00
C GLU A 24 -9.21 11.36 8.27
N GLY A 25 -9.82 10.29 8.79
CA GLY A 25 -11.01 9.66 8.22
C GLY A 25 -10.73 8.75 7.02
N GLY A 26 -9.49 8.69 6.54
CA GLY A 26 -9.08 7.76 5.49
C GLY A 26 -8.87 6.33 6.00
N VAL A 27 -9.09 5.40 5.09
CA VAL A 27 -9.00 3.95 5.26
C VAL A 27 -8.14 3.42 4.11
N TRP A 28 -7.00 2.82 4.45
CA TRP A 28 -6.09 2.25 3.47
C TRP A 28 -5.84 0.77 3.71
N LYS A 29 -5.79 0.02 2.62
CA LYS A 29 -5.23 -1.33 2.60
C LYS A 29 -3.74 -1.21 2.34
N VAL A 30 -2.94 -1.74 3.26
CA VAL A 30 -1.49 -1.72 3.14
C VAL A 30 -0.99 -3.14 2.90
N ARG A 31 -0.11 -3.30 1.93
CA ARG A 31 0.60 -4.55 1.64
C ARG A 31 1.98 -4.49 2.28
N VAL A 32 2.31 -5.53 3.03
CA VAL A 32 3.66 -5.76 3.56
C VAL A 32 4.21 -7.03 2.94
N ASP A 33 5.40 -6.94 2.33
CA ASP A 33 6.09 -8.09 1.74
C ASP A 33 7.44 -8.30 2.46
N LEU A 34 7.65 -9.51 3.00
CA LEU A 34 8.86 -9.85 3.77
C LEU A 34 9.95 -10.45 2.86
N PRO A 35 11.15 -9.85 2.77
CA PRO A 35 12.22 -10.38 1.92
C PRO A 35 12.80 -11.69 2.47
N GLU A 36 13.54 -12.44 1.64
CA GLU A 36 14.21 -13.69 2.05
C GLU A 36 15.12 -13.52 3.27
N LYS A 37 15.82 -12.38 3.34
CA LYS A 37 16.78 -12.05 4.41
C LYS A 37 16.16 -11.32 5.60
N TYR A 38 14.83 -11.34 5.75
CA TYR A 38 14.15 -10.82 6.93
C TYR A 38 14.62 -11.54 8.21
N PRO A 39 14.83 -10.84 9.35
CA PRO A 39 14.61 -9.42 9.60
C PRO A 39 15.83 -8.51 9.36
N PHE A 40 16.95 -9.06 8.85
CA PHE A 40 18.15 -8.26 8.54
C PHE A 40 17.96 -7.30 7.36
N LYS A 41 17.05 -7.63 6.44
CA LYS A 41 16.47 -6.70 5.48
C LYS A 41 15.07 -6.30 5.91
N SER A 42 14.76 -5.01 5.79
CA SER A 42 13.44 -4.45 6.07
C SER A 42 12.36 -5.02 5.15
N PRO A 43 11.10 -5.06 5.60
CA PRO A 43 9.97 -5.33 4.74
C PRO A 43 9.76 -4.21 3.70
N SER A 44 9.19 -4.54 2.55
CA SER A 44 8.66 -3.52 1.64
C SER A 44 7.19 -3.26 1.96
N ILE A 45 6.80 -1.99 1.99
CA ILE A 45 5.45 -1.54 2.34
C ILE A 45 4.85 -0.81 1.13
N GLY A 46 3.59 -1.09 0.82
CA GLY A 46 2.88 -0.39 -0.26
C GLY A 46 1.39 -0.19 0.05
N PHE A 47 0.87 0.99 -0.26
CA PHE A 47 -0.54 1.31 -0.19
C PHE A 47 -1.27 0.76 -1.43
N MET A 48 -2.30 -0.05 -1.22
CA MET A 48 -3.04 -0.69 -2.33
C MET A 48 -4.04 0.26 -2.98
N ASN A 49 -4.65 1.14 -2.20
CA ASN A 49 -5.46 2.25 -2.68
C ASN A 49 -4.65 3.56 -2.62
N LYS A 50 -5.03 4.54 -3.46
CA LYS A 50 -4.23 5.75 -3.67
C LYS A 50 -4.06 6.58 -2.40
N ILE A 51 -2.86 7.12 -2.24
CA ILE A 51 -2.48 8.06 -1.18
C ILE A 51 -1.57 9.14 -1.79
N TYR A 52 -1.72 10.38 -1.34
CA TYR A 52 -0.91 11.50 -1.80
C TYR A 52 0.09 11.91 -0.72
N HIS A 53 1.35 11.46 -0.83
CA HIS A 53 2.36 11.67 0.21
C HIS A 53 3.78 11.81 -0.39
N PRO A 54 4.66 12.69 0.13
CA PRO A 54 6.02 12.91 -0.39
C PRO A 54 6.88 11.64 -0.55
N ASN A 55 6.84 10.74 0.43
CA ASN A 55 7.65 9.51 0.44
C ASN A 55 6.91 8.26 -0.06
N ILE A 56 5.78 8.43 -0.75
CA ILE A 56 5.01 7.31 -1.32
C ILE A 56 4.84 7.57 -2.81
N ASP A 57 5.21 6.59 -3.63
CA ASP A 57 4.98 6.66 -5.07
C ASP A 57 3.48 6.63 -5.37
N GLU A 58 2.99 7.61 -6.13
CA GLU A 58 1.54 7.82 -6.35
C GLU A 58 0.90 6.76 -7.27
N VAL A 59 1.70 6.13 -8.12
CA VAL A 59 1.22 5.14 -9.09
C VAL A 59 1.16 3.76 -8.46
N SER A 60 2.26 3.31 -7.84
CA SER A 60 2.40 1.98 -7.24
C SER A 60 1.97 1.90 -5.78
N GLY A 61 1.89 3.04 -5.08
CA GLY A 61 1.67 3.12 -3.64
C GLY A 61 2.89 2.72 -2.79
N THR A 62 4.05 2.49 -3.40
CA THR A 62 5.24 2.00 -2.71
C THR A 62 5.82 3.06 -1.77
N VAL A 63 6.06 2.69 -0.51
CA VAL A 63 6.75 3.54 0.47
C VAL A 63 8.26 3.52 0.19
N CYS A 64 8.90 4.68 0.26
CA CYS A 64 10.34 4.81 0.04
C CYS A 64 11.16 3.90 0.95
N LEU A 65 11.93 2.99 0.34
CA LEU A 65 12.71 1.98 1.07
C LEU A 65 13.76 2.62 2.00
N ASP A 66 14.36 3.75 1.59
CA ASP A 66 15.35 4.44 2.41
C ASP A 66 14.74 5.01 3.70
N VAL A 67 13.48 5.47 3.65
CA VAL A 67 12.76 5.94 4.83
C VAL A 67 12.42 4.78 5.76
N ILE A 68 12.04 3.61 5.21
CA ILE A 68 11.83 2.39 6.01
C ILE A 68 13.14 1.99 6.70
N ASN A 69 14.26 2.00 5.99
CA ASN A 69 15.57 1.60 6.50
C ASN A 69 16.13 2.52 7.59
N GLN A 70 15.67 3.78 7.67
CA GLN A 70 16.06 4.70 8.75
C GLN A 70 15.43 4.30 10.10
N ALA A 71 14.24 3.70 10.09
CA ALA A 71 13.53 3.26 11.29
C ALA A 71 13.75 1.77 11.60
N TRP A 72 13.94 0.94 10.56
CA TRP A 72 13.99 -0.51 10.70
C TRP A 72 15.27 -1.01 11.38
N THR A 73 15.10 -1.95 12.31
CA THR A 73 16.19 -2.77 12.85
C THR A 73 15.72 -4.22 12.92
N ALA A 74 16.65 -5.18 13.03
CA ALA A 74 16.30 -6.60 13.13
C ALA A 74 15.47 -6.95 14.39
N LEU A 75 15.36 -6.03 15.35
CA LEU A 75 14.55 -6.14 16.58
C LEU A 75 13.22 -5.37 16.48
N TYR A 76 12.96 -4.70 15.36
CA TYR A 76 11.74 -3.94 15.15
C TYR A 76 10.57 -4.87 14.89
N ASP A 77 9.51 -4.76 15.69
CA ASP A 77 8.31 -5.59 15.55
C ASP A 77 7.48 -5.18 14.32
N LEU A 78 6.84 -6.14 13.65
CA LEU A 78 5.99 -5.87 12.48
C LEU A 78 4.77 -5.04 12.86
N SER A 79 4.18 -5.27 14.03
CA SER A 79 3.04 -4.48 14.54
C SER A 79 3.38 -2.98 14.62
N ASN A 80 4.63 -2.64 14.95
CA ASN A 80 5.08 -1.25 15.03
C ASN A 80 5.07 -0.53 13.67
N ILE A 81 5.01 -1.26 12.53
CA ILE A 81 4.82 -0.64 11.22
C ILE A 81 3.51 0.16 11.21
N PHE A 82 2.44 -0.43 11.73
CA PHE A 82 1.10 0.14 11.74
C PHE A 82 0.86 1.05 12.94
N GLU A 83 1.40 0.69 14.10
CA GLU A 83 1.18 1.44 15.35
C GLU A 83 2.08 2.67 15.48
N SER A 84 3.25 2.68 14.82
CA SER A 84 4.26 3.72 15.00
C SER A 84 4.78 4.30 13.68
N PHE A 85 5.41 3.48 12.83
CA PHE A 85 6.13 3.98 11.66
C PHE A 85 5.22 4.72 10.67
N LEU A 86 4.11 4.11 10.23
CA LEU A 86 3.20 4.72 9.25
C LEU A 86 2.47 5.96 9.81
N PRO A 87 1.93 5.95 11.06
CA PRO A 87 1.40 7.17 11.67
C PRO A 87 2.43 8.30 11.75
N GLN A 88 3.68 8.01 12.14
CA GLN A 88 4.73 9.02 12.20
C GLN A 88 5.11 9.56 10.83
N LEU A 89 5.26 8.69 9.83
CA LEU A 89 5.58 9.08 8.46
C LEU A 89 4.50 9.99 7.86
N LEU A 90 3.23 9.61 8.01
CA LEU A 90 2.10 10.38 7.47
C LEU A 90 1.90 11.72 8.19
N THR A 91 2.31 11.82 9.46
CA THR A 91 2.28 13.09 10.21
C THR A 91 3.46 14.00 9.84
N TYR A 92 4.66 13.43 9.68
CA TYR A 92 5.90 14.15 9.42
C TYR A 92 6.63 13.58 8.20
N PRO A 93 6.21 13.97 6.98
CA PRO A 93 6.88 13.54 5.76
C PRO A 93 8.35 13.96 5.73
N ASN A 94 9.21 13.13 5.13
CA ASN A 94 10.58 13.50 4.84
C ASN A 94 10.65 14.20 3.47
N PRO A 95 10.95 15.51 3.40
CA PRO A 95 11.00 16.25 2.13
C PRO A 95 12.30 16.03 1.33
N ILE A 96 13.29 15.31 1.88
CA ILE A 96 14.56 15.02 1.22
C ILE A 96 14.37 13.83 0.27
N ASP A 97 14.75 14.00 -0.99
CA ASP A 97 14.65 12.99 -2.06
C ASP A 97 13.27 12.28 -2.12
N PRO A 98 12.18 13.03 -2.36
CA PRO A 98 10.82 12.49 -2.34
C PRO A 98 10.54 11.58 -3.54
N LEU A 99 9.69 10.56 -3.35
CA LEU A 99 9.13 9.78 -4.45
C LEU A 99 8.04 10.56 -5.20
N ASN A 100 7.30 11.39 -4.49
CA ASN A 100 6.31 12.31 -5.06
C ASN A 100 6.79 13.75 -4.89
N GLY A 101 7.47 14.26 -5.92
CA GLY A 101 8.01 15.61 -5.95
C GLY A 101 6.94 16.70 -5.85
N ASP A 102 5.76 16.49 -6.44
CA ASP A 102 4.63 17.43 -6.36
C ASP A 102 4.08 17.52 -4.94
N ALA A 103 3.92 16.37 -4.26
CA ALA A 103 3.50 16.33 -2.86
C ALA A 103 4.52 17.01 -1.96
N ALA A 104 5.82 16.78 -2.17
CA ALA A 104 6.89 17.44 -1.41
C ALA A 104 6.92 18.96 -1.62
N ALA A 105 6.80 19.43 -2.87
CA ALA A 105 6.78 20.86 -3.18
C ALA A 105 5.56 21.55 -2.54
N MET A 106 4.38 20.92 -2.60
CA MET A 106 3.19 21.45 -1.91
C MET A 106 3.38 21.43 -0.39
N TYR A 107 3.92 20.36 0.17
CA TYR A 107 4.17 20.26 1.61
C TYR A 107 5.10 21.38 2.11
N LEU A 108 6.19 21.67 1.39
CA LEU A 108 7.17 22.69 1.78
C LEU A 108 6.69 24.12 1.54
N HIS A 109 6.05 24.40 0.41
CA HIS A 109 5.78 25.77 -0.04
C HIS A 109 4.32 26.17 0.07
N LYS A 110 3.40 25.21 0.17
CA LYS A 110 1.94 25.43 0.10
C LYS A 110 1.16 24.47 1.00
N PRO A 111 1.38 24.49 2.33
CA PRO A 111 0.82 23.51 3.26
C PRO A 111 -0.71 23.43 3.24
N GLU A 112 -1.40 24.55 2.98
CA GLU A 112 -2.86 24.58 2.85
C GLU A 112 -3.36 23.88 1.57
N GLU A 113 -2.67 24.04 0.44
CA GLU A 113 -3.00 23.33 -0.81
C GLU A 113 -2.71 21.83 -0.66
N TYR A 114 -1.59 21.48 -0.02
CA TYR A 114 -1.26 20.09 0.31
C TYR A 114 -2.38 19.44 1.13
N ARG A 115 -2.80 20.08 2.23
CA ARG A 115 -3.88 19.57 3.09
C ARG A 115 -5.18 19.35 2.32
N LYS A 116 -5.59 20.31 1.49
CA LYS A 116 -6.80 20.18 0.66
C LYS A 116 -6.68 19.01 -0.32
N LYS A 117 -5.55 18.89 -1.02
CA LYS A 117 -5.33 17.81 -1.99
C LYS A 117 -5.33 16.44 -1.31
N VAL A 118 -4.70 16.31 -0.13
CA VAL A 118 -4.77 15.06 0.65
C VAL A 118 -6.22 14.73 1.02
N GLN A 119 -6.99 15.69 1.51
CA GLN A 119 -8.41 15.47 1.86
C GLN A 119 -9.27 15.07 0.65
N GLU A 120 -9.01 15.63 -0.54
CA GLU A 120 -9.66 15.21 -1.77
C GLU A 120 -9.31 13.76 -2.14
N TYR A 121 -8.04 13.37 -1.99
CA TYR A 121 -7.61 11.98 -2.21
C TYR A 121 -8.26 11.02 -1.21
N VAL A 122 -8.33 11.40 0.07
CA VAL A 122 -8.99 10.61 1.11
C VAL A 122 -10.44 10.34 0.73
N LYS A 123 -11.20 11.39 0.40
CA LYS A 123 -12.62 11.27 0.02
C LYS A 123 -12.84 10.42 -1.23
N LYS A 124 -11.90 10.47 -2.19
CA LYS A 124 -12.04 9.81 -3.48
C LYS A 124 -11.56 8.37 -3.50
N TYR A 125 -10.53 8.04 -2.72
CA TYR A 125 -9.81 6.78 -2.86
C TYR A 125 -9.66 5.98 -1.57
N ALA A 126 -9.97 6.58 -0.41
CA ALA A 126 -9.68 6.00 0.90
C ALA A 126 -10.89 6.07 1.84
N THR A 127 -12.11 5.99 1.31
CA THR A 127 -13.32 5.76 2.11
C THR A 127 -13.68 4.28 2.12
N GLU A 128 -14.46 3.84 3.12
CA GLU A 128 -14.96 2.46 3.14
C GLU A 128 -15.78 2.12 1.88
N GLU A 129 -16.54 3.09 1.36
CA GLU A 129 -17.31 2.96 0.12
C GLU A 129 -16.39 2.78 -1.09
N ALA A 130 -15.38 3.64 -1.26
CA ALA A 130 -14.42 3.55 -2.37
C ALA A 130 -13.62 2.23 -2.36
N LEU A 131 -13.36 1.67 -1.17
CA LEU A 131 -12.71 0.36 -1.06
C LEU A 131 -13.61 -0.79 -1.51
N ARG A 132 -14.91 -0.73 -1.22
CA ARG A 132 -15.89 -1.75 -1.66
C ARG A 132 -16.06 -1.72 -3.17
N GLU A 133 -16.19 -0.52 -3.75
CA GLU A 133 -16.30 -0.35 -5.21
C GLU A 133 -15.09 -0.95 -5.95
N GLN A 134 -13.87 -0.73 -5.42
CA GLN A 134 -12.65 -1.33 -6.00
C GLN A 134 -12.60 -2.85 -5.91
N GLU A 135 -13.18 -3.46 -4.87
CA GLU A 135 -13.27 -4.91 -4.74
C GLU A 135 -14.28 -5.51 -5.73
N GLU A 136 -15.43 -4.85 -5.92
CA GLU A 136 -16.47 -5.27 -6.88
C GLU A 136 -15.96 -5.19 -8.33
N ASP A 137 -15.24 -4.12 -8.68
CA ASP A 137 -14.62 -3.97 -10.00
C ASP A 137 -13.56 -5.04 -10.26
N GLN A 138 -12.73 -5.37 -9.27
CA GLN A 138 -11.75 -6.47 -9.41
C GLN A 138 -12.45 -7.83 -9.58
N SER A 139 -13.47 -8.11 -8.77
CA SER A 139 -14.25 -9.35 -8.81
C SER A 139 -15.01 -9.57 -10.14
N SER A 140 -15.53 -8.49 -10.73
CA SER A 140 -16.19 -8.55 -12.04
C SER A 140 -15.21 -8.81 -13.20
N SER A 141 -13.98 -8.32 -13.07
CA SER A 141 -12.94 -8.50 -14.10
C SER A 141 -12.32 -9.90 -14.09
N GLU A 142 -12.17 -10.53 -12.93
CA GLU A 142 -11.65 -11.91 -12.80
C GLU A 142 -12.68 -12.96 -13.23
N SER A 143 -13.97 -12.74 -12.94
CA SER A 143 -15.06 -13.62 -13.37
C SER A 143 -15.28 -13.63 -14.89
N SER A 144 -14.98 -12.53 -15.59
CA SER A 144 -15.02 -12.46 -17.06
C SER A 144 -13.88 -13.23 -17.74
N MET A 145 -12.79 -13.53 -17.03
CA MET A 145 -11.62 -14.24 -17.60
C MET A 145 -11.73 -15.77 -17.45
N SER A 146 -12.58 -16.27 -16.56
CA SER A 146 -12.80 -17.71 -16.34
C SER A 146 -13.82 -18.37 -17.27
N ASP A 147 -14.57 -17.60 -18.08
CA ASP A 147 -15.65 -18.11 -18.95
C ASP A 147 -15.16 -18.55 -20.36
N PHE A 148 -13.86 -18.45 -20.65
CA PHE A 148 -13.29 -18.72 -21.98
C PHE A 148 -12.41 -19.98 -22.06
N SER A 149 -12.55 -20.93 -21.14
CA SER A 149 -11.68 -22.13 -21.09
C SER A 149 -12.43 -23.46 -20.90
N ASP A 150 -13.60 -23.59 -21.51
CA ASP A 150 -14.33 -24.87 -21.61
C ASP A 150 -14.88 -25.08 -23.04
N ASP A 151 -14.00 -25.15 -24.04
CA ASP A 151 -14.30 -25.77 -25.34
C ASP A 151 -12.99 -26.12 -26.05
N GLU A 152 -12.53 -27.37 -25.94
CA GLU A 152 -11.65 -28.10 -26.89
C GLU A 152 -11.15 -29.42 -26.25
N THR A 153 -12.08 -30.30 -25.84
CA THR A 153 -11.79 -31.74 -25.77
C THR A 153 -12.97 -32.56 -26.29
N GLN A 154 -13.21 -32.49 -27.59
CA GLN A 154 -13.95 -33.54 -28.30
C GLN A 154 -13.29 -33.75 -29.67
N ASP A 155 -13.18 -35.02 -30.06
CA ASP A 155 -12.59 -35.56 -31.29
C ASP A 155 -11.05 -35.70 -31.41
N MET A 156 -10.56 -36.83 -30.91
CA MET A 156 -9.68 -37.69 -31.71
C MET A 156 -9.95 -39.17 -31.35
N GLU A 157 -11.05 -39.72 -31.87
CA GLU A 157 -11.04 -41.12 -32.28
C GLU A 157 -10.28 -41.19 -33.62
N LEU A 158 -9.18 -41.95 -33.65
CA LEU A 158 -8.79 -42.90 -34.72
C LEU A 158 -7.47 -43.59 -34.36
#